data_AF-A0A1D1YRM3-F1
#
_entry.id   AF-A0A1D1YRM3-F1
#
_cell.length_a   1.000
_cell.length_b   1.000
_cell.length_c   1.000
_cell.angle_alpha   90.00
_cell.angle_beta   90.00
_cell.angle_gamma   90.00
#
_symmetry.space_group_name_H-M   'P 1'
#
loop_
_entity.id
_entity.type
_entity.pdbx_description
1 polymer ?
#
loop_
_entity_poly.entity_id
_entity_poly.type
_entity_poly.pdbx_seq_one_letter_code
_entity_poly.pdbx_strand_id
1 'polypeptide(L)'
;GRCDEIDFDIAVFTNLTRDHHDFHGSEEEYRESKGKLFERMIDPERHRKVVNIDDSNAPFFVGKGNPEVPVVTYAIENKNADVYPLKFELSLFETQLLVNTPRGILEISSGLLGRHNIYNILAAVAVGIAVGAPLEDIVRGVEEVDAVPGRCELIDEEQPFAVIVDHAHTPDALFRLLDTVRELGPRRIVTVIGCEGERDRRKRPMMTKIATDKSDVVMLTSDNPRTEDSLDILDDM
;
A
#
# COMPACT_ATOMS: atom_id res chain seq x y z
N GLY A 1 14.67 3.17 -21.32
CA GLY A 1 14.04 3.28 -20.00
C GLY A 1 15.10 3.11 -18.93
N ARG A 2 14.82 3.54 -17.68
CA ARG A 2 15.81 3.52 -16.58
C ARG A 2 16.24 2.13 -16.14
N CYS A 3 15.43 1.12 -16.41
CA CYS A 3 15.66 -0.27 -15.98
C CYS A 3 15.86 -1.21 -17.16
N ASP A 4 16.23 -0.72 -18.36
CA ASP A 4 16.24 -1.55 -19.57
C ASP A 4 17.29 -2.67 -19.56
N GLU A 5 18.39 -2.45 -18.83
CA GLU A 5 19.50 -3.41 -18.72
C GLU A 5 19.43 -4.25 -17.44
N ILE A 6 18.35 -4.11 -16.66
CA ILE A 6 18.12 -4.91 -15.45
C ILE A 6 17.27 -6.12 -15.83
N ASP A 7 17.83 -7.29 -15.60
CA ASP A 7 17.16 -8.56 -15.68
C ASP A 7 16.55 -8.91 -14.32
N PHE A 8 15.21 -8.85 -14.24
CA PHE A 8 14.49 -9.09 -13.00
C PHE A 8 14.07 -10.56 -12.93
N ASP A 9 14.37 -11.21 -11.80
CA ASP A 9 13.93 -12.59 -11.59
C ASP A 9 12.42 -12.67 -11.32
N ILE A 10 11.81 -11.62 -10.77
CA ILE A 10 10.42 -11.64 -10.33
C ILE A 10 9.73 -10.32 -10.68
N ALA A 11 8.56 -10.42 -11.31
CA ALA A 11 7.65 -9.30 -11.53
C ALA A 11 6.45 -9.40 -10.58
N VAL A 12 6.19 -8.33 -9.81
CA VAL A 12 5.06 -8.25 -8.87
C VAL A 12 4.08 -7.18 -9.34
N PHE A 13 2.80 -7.54 -9.46
CA PHE A 13 1.71 -6.62 -9.75
C PHE A 13 0.87 -6.45 -8.49
N THR A 14 0.76 -5.19 -8.03
CA THR A 14 0.02 -4.82 -6.81
C THR A 14 -1.39 -4.36 -7.10
N ASN A 15 -1.54 -3.30 -7.87
CA ASN A 15 -2.82 -2.79 -8.36
C ASN A 15 -2.56 -1.78 -9.48
N LEU A 16 -3.63 -1.40 -10.18
CA LEU A 16 -3.62 -0.33 -11.15
C LEU A 16 -4.84 0.57 -10.95
N THR A 17 -4.68 1.63 -10.16
CA THR A 17 -5.67 2.71 -10.04
C THR A 17 -5.25 3.92 -10.86
N ARG A 18 -6.21 4.79 -11.20
CA ARG A 18 -5.93 6.04 -11.92
C ARG A 18 -5.03 6.94 -11.08
N ASP A 19 -3.77 7.05 -11.49
CA ASP A 19 -2.77 7.96 -10.94
C ASP A 19 -1.85 8.42 -12.09
N HIS A 20 -1.38 9.67 -12.05
CA HIS A 20 -0.47 10.26 -13.07
C HIS A 20 -1.02 10.53 -14.48
N HIS A 21 -2.17 11.20 -14.60
CA HIS A 21 -2.68 11.71 -15.89
C HIS A 21 -1.68 12.64 -16.62
N ASP A 22 -0.75 13.26 -15.89
CA ASP A 22 0.17 14.24 -16.46
C ASP A 22 1.27 13.59 -17.34
N PHE A 23 1.47 12.27 -17.23
CA PHE A 23 2.58 11.54 -17.88
C PHE A 23 2.13 10.46 -18.87
N HIS A 24 0.94 9.88 -18.66
CA HIS A 24 0.41 8.82 -19.50
C HIS A 24 -0.93 9.29 -20.07
N GLY A 25 -1.04 9.34 -21.40
CA GLY A 25 -2.19 9.93 -22.08
C GLY A 25 -3.50 9.18 -21.81
N SER A 26 -3.43 7.86 -21.65
CA SER A 26 -4.58 7.01 -21.31
C SER A 26 -4.25 5.95 -20.25
N GLU A 27 -5.30 5.44 -19.60
CA GLU A 27 -5.22 4.31 -18.66
C GLU A 27 -4.65 3.04 -19.32
N GLU A 28 -4.93 2.85 -20.61
CA GLU A 28 -4.36 1.78 -21.43
C GLU A 28 -2.85 1.94 -21.64
N GLU A 29 -2.38 3.14 -22.01
CA GLU A 29 -0.95 3.42 -22.13
C GLU A 29 -0.21 3.23 -20.80
N TYR A 30 -0.84 3.59 -19.69
CA TYR A 30 -0.29 3.39 -18.36
C TYR A 30 -0.18 1.89 -18.01
N ARG A 31 -1.25 1.13 -18.29
CA ARG A 31 -1.29 -0.33 -18.14
C ARG A 31 -0.22 -1.02 -18.98
N GLU A 32 -0.09 -0.67 -20.26
CA GLU A 32 0.95 -1.21 -21.15
C GLU A 32 2.35 -0.86 -20.66
N SER A 33 2.57 0.37 -20.17
CA SER A 33 3.85 0.79 -19.60
C SER A 33 4.28 -0.09 -18.41
N LYS A 34 3.35 -0.37 -17.48
CA LYS A 34 3.57 -1.31 -16.36
C LYS A 34 3.77 -2.75 -16.85
N GLY A 35 3.06 -3.16 -17.91
CA GLY A 35 3.16 -4.49 -18.52
C GLY A 35 4.55 -4.85 -19.05
N LYS A 36 5.38 -3.86 -19.41
CA LYS A 36 6.76 -4.06 -19.90
C LYS A 36 7.64 -4.84 -18.91
N LEU A 37 7.39 -4.75 -17.61
CA LEU A 37 8.11 -5.56 -16.61
C LEU A 37 7.77 -7.05 -16.78
N PHE A 38 6.48 -7.36 -16.96
CA PHE A 38 5.98 -8.72 -17.13
C PHE A 38 6.35 -9.33 -18.49
N GLU A 39 6.48 -8.50 -19.53
CA GLU A 39 6.97 -8.93 -20.85
C GLU A 39 8.38 -9.53 -20.80
N ARG A 40 9.20 -9.13 -19.83
CA ARG A 40 10.55 -9.66 -19.65
C ARG A 40 10.60 -10.99 -18.93
N MET A 41 9.48 -11.43 -18.36
CA MET A 41 9.38 -12.74 -17.73
C MET A 41 9.29 -13.82 -18.82
N ILE A 42 10.45 -14.22 -19.35
CA ILE A 42 10.58 -15.18 -20.45
C ILE A 42 11.05 -16.58 -20.00
N ASP A 43 12.00 -16.68 -19.08
CA ASP A 43 12.62 -17.95 -18.64
C ASP A 43 11.77 -18.66 -17.57
N PRO A 44 11.16 -19.83 -17.84
CA PRO A 44 10.34 -20.56 -16.86
C PRO A 44 11.12 -21.15 -15.68
N GLU A 45 12.42 -21.39 -15.83
CA GLU A 45 13.23 -21.96 -14.75
C GLU A 45 13.56 -20.89 -13.71
N ARG A 46 13.89 -19.68 -14.19
CA ARG A 46 14.37 -18.56 -13.38
C ARG A 46 13.28 -17.56 -13.00
N HIS A 47 12.42 -17.16 -13.94
CA HIS A 47 11.51 -16.04 -13.75
C HIS A 47 10.22 -16.43 -13.05
N ARG A 48 9.63 -15.50 -12.31
CA ARG A 48 8.32 -15.68 -11.66
C ARG A 48 7.44 -14.45 -11.84
N LYS A 49 6.13 -14.67 -11.92
CA LYS A 49 5.12 -13.60 -11.87
C LYS A 49 4.33 -13.71 -10.57
N VAL A 50 4.12 -12.59 -9.90
CA VAL A 50 3.27 -12.48 -8.72
C VAL A 50 2.18 -11.47 -9.00
N VAL A 51 0.91 -11.86 -8.89
CA VAL A 51 -0.22 -11.03 -9.38
C VAL A 51 -1.35 -10.96 -8.37
N ASN A 52 -1.75 -9.73 -8.02
CA ASN A 52 -3.00 -9.49 -7.29
C ASN A 52 -4.19 -9.75 -8.20
N ILE A 53 -5.03 -10.74 -7.87
CA ILE A 53 -6.21 -11.10 -8.68
C ILE A 53 -7.53 -10.46 -8.20
N ASP A 54 -7.48 -9.60 -7.18
CA ASP A 54 -8.60 -8.70 -6.84
C ASP A 54 -8.65 -7.47 -7.76
N ASP A 55 -7.56 -7.17 -8.47
CA ASP A 55 -7.51 -6.09 -9.46
C ASP A 55 -8.01 -6.58 -10.83
N SER A 56 -8.87 -5.80 -11.47
CA SER A 56 -9.49 -6.15 -12.76
C SER A 56 -8.49 -6.27 -13.91
N ASN A 57 -7.29 -5.69 -13.77
CA ASN A 57 -6.21 -5.78 -14.76
C ASN A 57 -5.36 -7.05 -14.61
N ALA A 58 -5.59 -7.89 -13.59
CA ALA A 58 -4.82 -9.10 -13.37
C ALA A 58 -4.68 -10.00 -14.61
N PRO A 59 -5.75 -10.28 -15.41
CA PRO A 59 -5.64 -11.12 -16.59
C PRO A 59 -4.64 -10.59 -17.62
N PHE A 60 -4.52 -9.26 -17.73
CA PHE A 60 -3.55 -8.63 -18.61
C PHE A 60 -2.11 -8.93 -18.16
N PHE A 61 -1.79 -8.74 -16.88
CA PHE A 61 -0.44 -8.97 -16.36
C PHE A 61 -0.04 -10.45 -16.37
N VAL A 62 -0.98 -11.35 -16.07
CA VAL A 62 -0.77 -12.81 -16.20
C VAL A 62 -0.41 -13.19 -17.64
N GLY A 63 -1.12 -12.61 -18.62
CA GLY A 63 -0.94 -12.91 -20.04
C GLY A 63 0.31 -12.32 -20.69
N LYS A 64 1.06 -11.43 -20.02
CA LYS A 64 2.29 -10.85 -20.54
C LYS A 64 3.50 -11.77 -20.34
N GLY A 65 4.46 -11.72 -21.26
CA GLY A 65 5.66 -12.57 -21.22
C GLY A 65 5.38 -14.01 -21.65
N ASN A 66 6.22 -14.95 -21.24
CA ASN A 66 6.06 -16.37 -21.56
C ASN A 66 4.93 -16.97 -20.69
N PRO A 67 3.93 -17.67 -21.28
CA PRO A 67 2.87 -18.35 -20.53
C PRO A 67 3.36 -19.54 -19.68
N GLU A 68 4.55 -20.09 -19.96
CA GLU A 68 5.14 -21.17 -19.18
C GLU A 68 5.82 -20.68 -17.90
N VAL A 69 6.07 -19.36 -17.78
CA VAL A 69 6.61 -18.79 -16.55
C VAL A 69 5.60 -18.96 -15.41
N PRO A 70 5.98 -19.59 -14.28
CA PRO A 70 5.07 -19.78 -13.16
C PRO A 70 4.52 -18.47 -12.61
N VAL A 71 3.23 -18.52 -12.30
CA VAL A 71 2.48 -17.41 -11.70
C VAL A 71 2.04 -17.82 -10.31
N VAL A 72 2.29 -16.97 -9.31
CA VAL A 72 1.70 -17.07 -7.97
C VAL A 72 0.71 -15.93 -7.81
N THR A 73 -0.54 -16.27 -7.55
CA THR A 73 -1.62 -15.30 -7.38
C THR A 73 -1.85 -15.01 -5.91
N TYR A 74 -2.23 -13.78 -5.59
CA TYR A 74 -2.67 -13.41 -4.26
C TYR A 74 -3.90 -12.52 -4.30
N ALA A 75 -4.68 -12.54 -3.22
CA ALA A 75 -5.90 -11.75 -3.06
C ALA A 75 -6.35 -11.72 -1.60
N ILE A 76 -7.12 -10.70 -1.23
CA ILE A 76 -7.89 -10.68 0.01
C ILE A 76 -9.29 -11.26 -0.23
N GLU A 77 -9.98 -10.83 -1.30
CA GLU A 77 -11.37 -11.18 -1.56
C GLU A 77 -11.50 -12.49 -2.36
N ASN A 78 -10.73 -12.62 -3.44
CA ASN A 78 -10.81 -13.76 -4.33
C ASN A 78 -10.07 -14.98 -3.78
N LYS A 79 -10.80 -15.88 -3.11
CA LYS A 79 -10.26 -17.12 -2.52
C LYS A 79 -9.79 -18.17 -3.53
N ASN A 80 -9.88 -17.90 -4.84
CA ASN A 80 -9.24 -18.74 -5.86
C ASN A 80 -7.74 -18.42 -6.03
N ALA A 81 -7.22 -17.40 -5.34
CA ALA A 81 -5.79 -17.10 -5.33
C ALA A 81 -4.98 -18.22 -4.65
N ASP A 82 -3.70 -18.31 -4.97
CA ASP A 82 -2.77 -19.22 -4.31
C ASP A 82 -2.49 -18.80 -2.86
N VAL A 83 -2.33 -17.49 -2.65
CA VAL A 83 -2.05 -16.87 -1.35
C VAL A 83 -3.19 -15.93 -0.96
N TYR A 84 -3.88 -16.26 0.14
CA TYR A 84 -5.00 -15.44 0.62
C TYR A 84 -5.19 -15.58 2.13
N PRO A 85 -5.77 -14.57 2.81
CA PRO A 85 -6.01 -14.65 4.24
C PRO A 85 -7.25 -15.53 4.51
N LEU A 86 -7.11 -16.48 5.42
CA LEU A 86 -8.20 -17.22 6.06
C LEU A 86 -8.90 -16.35 7.10
N LYS A 87 -8.10 -15.60 7.87
CA LYS A 87 -8.53 -14.66 8.88
C LYS A 87 -7.51 -13.55 8.99
N PHE A 88 -7.96 -12.34 9.32
CA PHE A 88 -7.07 -11.29 9.78
C PHE A 88 -7.78 -10.44 10.83
N GLU A 89 -7.00 -9.83 11.72
CA GLU A 89 -7.45 -8.85 12.69
C GLU A 89 -6.58 -7.61 12.55
N LEU A 90 -7.24 -6.45 12.46
CA LEU A 90 -6.60 -5.15 12.37
C LEU A 90 -6.72 -4.46 13.73
N SER A 91 -5.63 -3.91 14.23
CA SER A 91 -5.62 -3.07 15.42
C SER A 91 -4.71 -1.87 15.22
N LEU A 92 -4.67 -0.97 16.20
CA LEU A 92 -3.81 0.22 16.16
C LEU A 92 -2.31 -0.08 16.31
N PHE A 93 -1.97 -1.27 16.81
CA PHE A 93 -0.58 -1.63 17.14
C PHE A 93 -0.07 -2.81 16.32
N GLU A 94 -0.97 -3.66 15.85
CA GLU A 94 -0.61 -4.90 15.20
C GLU A 94 -1.68 -5.33 14.20
N THR A 95 -1.22 -5.93 13.10
CA THR A 95 -2.02 -6.68 12.14
C THR A 95 -1.70 -8.16 12.29
N GLN A 96 -2.70 -8.96 12.64
CA GLN A 96 -2.58 -10.42 12.73
C GLN A 96 -3.21 -11.08 11.52
N LEU A 97 -2.51 -12.02 10.88
CA LEU A 97 -3.01 -12.75 9.71
C LEU A 97 -2.82 -14.26 9.87
N LEU A 98 -3.85 -15.00 9.46
CA LEU A 98 -3.75 -16.42 9.16
C LEU A 98 -3.86 -16.58 7.65
N VAL A 99 -2.75 -16.91 6.98
CA VAL A 99 -2.62 -16.89 5.52
C VAL A 99 -2.55 -18.31 4.98
N ASN A 100 -3.46 -18.66 4.06
CA ASN A 100 -3.35 -19.89 3.29
C ASN A 100 -2.34 -19.72 2.16
N THR A 101 -1.45 -20.70 1.99
CA THR A 101 -0.54 -20.79 0.85
C THR A 101 -0.55 -22.21 0.28
N PRO A 102 -0.03 -22.45 -0.95
CA PRO A 102 0.08 -23.80 -1.50
C PRO A 102 0.97 -24.75 -0.69
N ARG A 103 1.81 -24.21 0.20
CA ARG A 103 2.80 -24.97 0.99
C ARG A 103 2.39 -25.17 2.45
N GLY A 104 1.25 -24.60 2.87
CA GLY A 104 0.78 -24.64 4.24
C GLY A 104 0.19 -23.30 4.70
N ILE A 105 -0.34 -23.30 5.91
CA ILE A 105 -0.90 -22.10 6.55
C ILE A 105 0.23 -21.39 7.31
N LEU A 106 0.26 -20.07 7.18
CA LEU A 106 1.16 -19.17 7.91
C LEU A 106 0.35 -18.37 8.94
N GLU A 107 0.93 -18.18 10.12
CA GLU A 107 0.46 -17.21 11.11
C GLU A 107 1.50 -16.07 11.15
N ILE A 108 1.04 -14.83 11.01
CA ILE A 108 1.89 -13.66 10.85
C ILE A 108 1.38 -12.55 11.77
N SER A 109 2.28 -11.98 12.57
CA SER A 109 2.07 -10.78 13.38
C SER A 109 2.93 -9.62 12.86
N SER A 110 2.30 -8.61 12.27
CA SER A 110 3.02 -7.50 11.63
C SER A 110 2.68 -6.15 12.26
N GLY A 111 3.68 -5.28 12.44
CA GLY A 111 3.50 -3.87 12.80
C GLY A 111 2.91 -3.02 11.66
N LEU A 112 2.84 -3.54 10.44
CA LEU A 112 2.28 -2.83 9.30
C LEU A 112 0.76 -2.70 9.42
N LEU A 113 0.28 -1.47 9.55
CA LEU A 113 -1.12 -1.19 9.84
C LEU A 113 -1.99 -1.07 8.58
N GLY A 114 -3.22 -1.53 8.68
CA GLY A 114 -4.27 -1.26 7.71
C GLY A 114 -4.41 -2.29 6.58
N ARG A 115 -5.60 -2.30 5.96
CA ARG A 115 -5.97 -3.28 4.93
C ARG A 115 -5.06 -3.27 3.70
N HIS A 116 -4.55 -2.10 3.31
CA HIS A 116 -3.62 -2.00 2.18
C HIS A 116 -2.30 -2.73 2.44
N ASN A 117 -1.85 -2.76 3.70
CA ASN A 117 -0.66 -3.53 4.08
C ASN A 117 -0.91 -5.04 4.10
N ILE A 118 -2.15 -5.51 4.30
CA ILE A 118 -2.48 -6.92 4.06
C ILE A 118 -2.15 -7.31 2.62
N TYR A 119 -2.52 -6.50 1.62
CA TYR A 119 -2.15 -6.79 0.22
C TYR A 119 -0.62 -6.84 0.03
N ASN A 120 0.12 -5.91 0.65
CA ASN A 120 1.58 -5.87 0.56
C ASN A 120 2.21 -7.11 1.21
N ILE A 121 1.71 -7.53 2.37
CA ILE A 121 2.14 -8.75 3.06
C ILE A 121 1.87 -9.97 2.20
N LEU A 122 0.66 -10.11 1.64
CA LEU A 122 0.31 -11.23 0.77
C LEU A 122 1.18 -11.27 -0.50
N ALA A 123 1.51 -10.11 -1.07
CA ALA A 123 2.45 -10.02 -2.19
C ALA A 123 3.85 -10.52 -1.80
N ALA A 124 4.36 -10.11 -0.63
CA ALA A 124 5.65 -10.56 -0.11
C ALA A 124 5.67 -12.07 0.18
N VAL A 125 4.59 -12.60 0.80
CA VAL A 125 4.40 -14.03 1.00
C VAL A 125 4.39 -14.75 -0.35
N ALA A 126 3.66 -14.26 -1.34
CA ALA A 126 3.61 -14.86 -2.68
C ALA A 126 4.97 -14.86 -3.38
N VAL A 127 5.79 -13.82 -3.20
CA VAL A 127 7.20 -13.79 -3.65
C VAL A 127 8.01 -14.88 -2.94
N GLY A 128 7.89 -15.00 -1.61
CA GLY A 128 8.56 -16.05 -0.83
C GLY A 128 8.19 -17.47 -1.28
N ILE A 129 6.91 -17.69 -1.59
CA ILE A 129 6.42 -18.94 -2.18
C ILE A 129 7.01 -19.17 -3.57
N ALA A 130 7.04 -18.15 -4.43
CA ALA A 130 7.54 -18.24 -5.81
C ALA A 130 9.03 -18.61 -5.90
N VAL A 131 9.84 -18.16 -4.93
CA VAL A 131 11.28 -18.50 -4.82
C VAL A 131 11.57 -19.76 -4.00
N GLY A 132 10.54 -20.37 -3.41
CA GLY A 132 10.70 -21.58 -2.60
C GLY A 132 11.32 -21.34 -1.21
N ALA A 133 11.26 -20.11 -0.68
CA ALA A 133 11.78 -19.80 0.66
C ALA A 133 11.12 -20.65 1.75
N PRO A 134 11.82 -21.05 2.82
CA PRO A 134 11.20 -21.72 3.96
C PRO A 134 10.07 -20.87 4.55
N LEU A 135 8.96 -21.51 4.94
CA LEU A 135 7.78 -20.82 5.48
C LEU A 135 8.13 -19.98 6.72
N GLU A 136 9.00 -20.51 7.59
CA GLU A 136 9.50 -19.82 8.78
C GLU A 136 10.28 -18.54 8.44
N ASP A 137 11.08 -18.56 7.36
CA ASP A 137 11.83 -17.38 6.92
C ASP A 137 10.90 -16.32 6.31
N ILE A 138 9.82 -16.74 5.64
CA ILE A 138 8.79 -15.82 5.12
C ILE A 138 8.10 -15.11 6.29
N VAL A 139 7.67 -15.87 7.31
CA VAL A 139 7.02 -15.30 8.51
C VAL A 139 7.98 -14.32 9.17
N ARG A 140 9.17 -14.79 9.58
CA ARG A 140 10.17 -13.94 10.25
C ARG A 140 10.46 -12.66 9.46
N GLY A 141 10.65 -12.76 8.15
CA GLY A 141 10.96 -11.60 7.31
C GLY A 141 9.82 -10.57 7.22
N VAL A 142 8.56 -10.98 7.38
CA VAL A 142 7.42 -10.05 7.45
C VAL A 142 7.28 -9.44 8.84
N GLU A 143 7.47 -10.24 9.90
CA GLU A 143 7.32 -9.79 11.29
C GLU A 143 8.45 -8.83 11.72
N GLU A 144 9.65 -8.94 11.15
CA GLU A 144 10.79 -8.04 11.40
C GLU A 144 10.64 -6.65 10.75
N VAL A 145 9.58 -6.40 9.98
CA VAL A 145 9.32 -5.08 9.39
C VAL A 145 8.57 -4.21 10.40
N ASP A 146 9.30 -3.32 11.07
CA ASP A 146 8.74 -2.38 12.05
C ASP A 146 7.75 -1.40 11.41
N ALA A 147 8.21 -0.62 10.42
CA ALA A 147 7.40 0.34 9.69
C ALA A 147 8.05 0.72 8.35
N VAL A 148 7.27 1.28 7.44
CA VAL A 148 7.78 2.00 6.27
C VAL A 148 7.77 3.49 6.59
N PRO A 149 8.92 4.17 6.69
CA PRO A 149 8.98 5.57 7.10
C PRO A 149 8.04 6.47 6.29
N GLY A 150 7.19 7.23 6.99
CA GLY A 150 6.22 8.15 6.39
C GLY A 150 5.06 7.48 5.62
N ARG A 151 4.76 6.20 5.89
CA ARG A 151 3.61 5.46 5.34
C ARG A 151 2.89 4.71 6.45
N CYS A 152 1.87 5.34 7.03
CA CYS A 152 1.16 4.84 8.21
C CYS A 152 2.14 4.35 9.30
N GLU A 153 3.18 5.14 9.55
CA GLU A 153 4.25 4.80 10.48
C GLU A 153 3.73 4.93 11.92
N LEU A 154 3.66 3.81 12.63
CA LEU A 154 3.29 3.78 14.02
C LEU A 154 4.48 4.19 14.88
N ILE A 155 4.29 5.21 15.71
CA ILE A 155 5.23 5.58 16.77
C ILE A 155 4.69 5.00 18.07
N ASP A 156 5.34 3.94 18.56
CA ASP A 156 5.04 3.28 19.83
C ASP A 156 6.25 3.35 20.77
N GLU A 157 6.21 4.31 21.69
CA GLU A 157 7.18 4.52 22.77
C GLU A 157 6.57 4.08 24.11
N GLU A 158 5.78 2.99 24.08
CA GLU A 158 5.05 2.42 25.23
C GLU A 158 3.97 3.35 25.81
N GLN A 159 3.50 4.33 25.02
CA GLN A 159 2.43 5.22 25.44
C GLN A 159 1.04 4.56 25.31
N PRO A 160 0.01 4.99 26.06
CA PRO A 160 -1.31 4.32 26.06
C PRO A 160 -2.20 4.64 24.85
N PHE A 161 -1.63 5.17 23.75
CA PHE A 161 -2.34 5.57 22.53
C PHE A 161 -1.43 5.41 21.30
N ALA A 162 -2.00 5.16 20.13
CA ALA A 162 -1.21 5.12 18.90
C ALA A 162 -0.97 6.54 18.36
N VAL A 163 0.25 6.78 17.87
CA VAL A 163 0.61 7.95 17.07
C VAL A 163 0.98 7.46 15.68
N ILE A 164 0.31 7.98 14.65
CA ILE A 164 0.55 7.57 13.26
C ILE A 164 1.07 8.77 12.48
N VAL A 165 2.22 8.61 11.83
CA VAL A 165 2.82 9.60 10.93
C VAL A 165 2.64 9.17 9.48
N ASP A 166 2.11 10.05 8.64
CA ASP A 166 1.86 9.76 7.23
C ASP A 166 2.06 10.99 6.34
N HIS A 167 2.45 10.77 5.09
CA HIS A 167 2.72 11.81 4.08
C HIS A 167 1.46 12.19 3.26
N ALA A 168 0.26 11.97 3.79
CA ALA A 168 -1.01 12.30 3.14
C ALA A 168 -1.21 13.83 2.97
N HIS A 169 -0.73 14.35 1.83
CA HIS A 169 -0.78 15.78 1.48
C HIS A 169 -1.80 16.11 0.37
N THR A 170 -2.67 15.15 0.03
CA THR A 170 -3.79 15.30 -0.91
C THR A 170 -5.10 14.93 -0.22
N PRO A 171 -6.25 15.48 -0.67
CA PRO A 171 -7.56 15.13 -0.11
C PRO A 171 -7.83 13.61 -0.14
N ASP A 172 -7.54 12.94 -1.25
CA ASP A 172 -7.75 11.48 -1.38
C ASP A 172 -6.84 10.69 -0.44
N ALA A 173 -5.56 11.05 -0.33
CA ALA A 173 -4.63 10.38 0.58
C ALA A 173 -5.08 10.54 2.04
N LEU A 174 -5.50 11.74 2.45
CA LEU A 174 -5.99 12.00 3.81
C LEU A 174 -7.28 11.24 4.10
N PHE A 175 -8.20 11.19 3.12
CA PHE A 175 -9.44 10.43 3.23
C PHE A 175 -9.16 8.95 3.48
N ARG A 176 -8.29 8.34 2.67
CA ARG A 176 -7.92 6.92 2.78
C ARG A 176 -7.16 6.61 4.06
N LEU A 177 -6.27 7.52 4.49
CA LEU A 177 -5.56 7.39 5.75
C LEU A 177 -6.57 7.34 6.92
N LEU A 178 -7.47 8.32 7.00
CA LEU A 178 -8.43 8.39 8.11
C LEU A 178 -9.44 7.23 8.09
N ASP A 179 -9.84 6.74 6.91
CA ASP A 179 -10.64 5.50 6.81
C ASP A 179 -9.86 4.28 7.30
N THR A 180 -8.59 4.15 6.89
CA THR A 180 -7.72 3.08 7.37
C THR A 180 -7.59 3.14 8.90
N VAL A 181 -7.29 4.31 9.47
CA VAL A 181 -7.17 4.49 10.92
C VAL A 181 -8.48 4.16 11.62
N ARG A 182 -9.63 4.52 11.05
CA ARG A 182 -10.94 4.21 11.63
C ARG A 182 -11.22 2.70 11.63
N GLU A 183 -10.79 1.96 10.62
CA GLU A 183 -10.88 0.49 10.56
C GLU A 183 -10.06 -0.20 11.66
N LEU A 184 -8.99 0.43 12.17
CA LEU A 184 -8.17 -0.10 13.27
C LEU A 184 -8.87 -0.05 14.64
N GLY A 185 -10.11 0.44 14.71
CA GLY A 185 -10.92 0.48 15.92
C GLY A 185 -10.51 1.49 17.01
N PRO A 186 -9.99 2.70 16.70
CA PRO A 186 -9.68 3.69 17.72
C PRO A 186 -10.95 4.17 18.44
N ARG A 187 -10.82 4.46 19.74
CA ARG A 187 -11.90 5.11 20.51
C ARG A 187 -12.12 6.57 20.08
N ARG A 188 -11.04 7.25 19.70
CA ARG A 188 -11.01 8.67 19.32
C ARG A 188 -9.89 8.90 18.32
N ILE A 189 -10.14 9.70 17.30
CA ILE A 189 -9.15 10.14 16.32
C ILE A 189 -8.85 11.62 16.53
N VAL A 190 -7.58 11.94 16.72
CA VAL A 190 -7.05 13.31 16.76
C VAL A 190 -6.14 13.49 15.56
N THR A 191 -6.45 14.48 14.72
CA THR A 191 -5.75 14.72 13.46
C THR A 191 -5.04 16.05 13.52
N VAL A 192 -3.71 16.04 13.34
CA VAL A 192 -2.88 17.24 13.20
C VAL A 192 -2.49 17.36 11.74
N ILE A 193 -2.92 18.43 11.06
CA ILE A 193 -2.64 18.62 9.62
C ILE A 193 -2.24 20.05 9.32
N GLY A 194 -1.43 20.20 8.27
CA GLY A 194 -1.15 21.47 7.62
C GLY A 194 -1.26 21.35 6.10
N CYS A 195 -1.00 22.44 5.41
CA CYS A 195 -0.93 22.47 3.95
C CYS A 195 0.34 23.19 3.50
N GLU A 196 1.01 22.64 2.48
CA GLU A 196 2.15 23.31 1.85
C GLU A 196 1.74 24.64 1.19
N GLY A 197 2.60 25.64 1.32
CA GLY A 197 2.58 26.86 0.52
C GLY A 197 3.00 26.62 -0.93
N GLU A 198 2.64 27.55 -1.82
CA GLU A 198 2.81 27.59 -3.27
C GLU A 198 2.27 26.36 -4.00
N ARG A 199 1.27 25.70 -3.40
CA ARG A 199 0.55 24.55 -3.96
C ARG A 199 -0.89 24.92 -4.28
N ASP A 200 -1.64 23.94 -4.79
CA ASP A 200 -3.06 24.12 -5.09
C ASP A 200 -3.85 24.53 -3.84
N ARG A 201 -4.21 25.81 -3.75
CA ARG A 201 -5.00 26.38 -2.65
C ARG A 201 -6.38 25.75 -2.54
N ARG A 202 -6.95 25.24 -3.64
CA ARG A 202 -8.29 24.63 -3.65
C ARG A 202 -8.37 23.39 -2.78
N LYS A 203 -7.24 22.71 -2.55
CA LYS A 203 -7.18 21.52 -1.72
C LYS A 203 -7.28 21.81 -0.22
N ARG A 204 -6.89 23.02 0.23
CA ARG A 204 -6.86 23.43 1.65
C ARG A 204 -8.22 23.20 2.35
N PRO A 205 -9.33 23.81 1.89
CA PRO A 205 -10.63 23.60 2.53
C PRO A 205 -11.16 22.17 2.37
N MET A 206 -10.79 21.46 1.28
CA MET A 206 -11.16 20.06 1.10
C MET A 206 -10.48 19.14 2.11
N MET A 207 -9.19 19.35 2.37
CA MET A 207 -8.43 18.60 3.37
C MET A 207 -8.98 18.85 4.78
N THR A 208 -9.24 20.11 5.14
CA THR A 208 -9.86 20.45 6.43
C THR A 208 -11.24 19.83 6.59
N LYS A 209 -12.07 19.89 5.54
CA LYS A 209 -13.37 19.23 5.54
C LYS A 209 -13.25 17.72 5.80
N ILE A 210 -12.34 17.03 5.13
CA ILE A 210 -12.13 15.60 5.33
C ILE A 210 -11.64 15.31 6.76
N ALA A 211 -10.68 16.09 7.26
CA ALA A 211 -10.19 15.94 8.62
C ALA A 211 -11.30 16.14 9.66
N THR A 212 -12.14 17.16 9.50
CA THR A 212 -13.25 17.46 10.41
C THR A 212 -14.38 16.44 10.33
N ASP A 213 -14.68 15.93 9.14
CA ASP A 213 -15.71 14.90 8.95
C ASP A 213 -15.29 13.54 9.54
N LYS A 214 -13.98 13.23 9.55
CA LYS A 214 -13.46 11.89 9.92
C LYS A 214 -12.71 11.82 11.25
N SER A 215 -12.51 12.94 11.93
CA SER A 215 -11.78 13.01 13.21
C SER A 215 -12.62 13.62 14.31
N ASP A 216 -12.35 13.23 15.55
CA ASP A 216 -13.03 13.76 16.73
C ASP A 216 -12.43 15.11 17.17
N VAL A 217 -11.16 15.34 16.86
CA VAL A 217 -10.46 16.61 17.03
C VAL A 217 -9.57 16.85 15.82
N VAL A 218 -9.57 18.08 15.33
CA VAL A 218 -8.66 18.55 14.29
C VAL A 218 -7.82 19.69 14.84
N MET A 219 -6.52 19.59 14.67
CA MET A 219 -5.56 20.65 14.96
C MET A 219 -4.92 21.08 13.65
N LEU A 220 -5.14 22.35 13.29
CA LEU A 220 -4.51 22.94 12.12
C LEU A 220 -3.17 23.54 12.52
N THR A 221 -2.14 23.27 11.72
CA THR A 221 -0.77 23.77 11.94
C THR A 221 -0.14 24.18 10.62
N SER A 222 0.96 24.94 10.70
CA SER A 222 1.82 25.17 9.55
C SER A 222 2.57 23.88 9.19
N ASP A 223 2.62 23.57 7.89
CA ASP A 223 3.48 22.54 7.30
C ASP A 223 4.75 23.25 6.80
N ASN A 224 5.00 23.25 5.49
CA ASN A 224 6.02 24.03 4.81
C ASN A 224 5.38 25.23 4.10
N PRO A 225 5.39 26.43 4.70
CA PRO A 225 4.73 27.60 4.13
C PRO A 225 5.46 28.18 2.90
N ARG A 226 6.71 27.76 2.65
CA ARG A 226 7.59 28.35 1.61
C ARG A 226 7.65 29.87 1.76
N THR A 227 7.14 30.62 0.78
CA THR A 227 7.09 32.09 0.81
C THR A 227 5.70 32.64 1.14
N GLU A 228 4.68 31.79 1.28
CA GLU A 228 3.35 32.22 1.74
C GLU A 228 3.34 32.50 3.24
N ASP A 229 2.46 33.40 3.69
CA ASP A 229 2.21 33.59 5.12
C ASP A 229 1.49 32.35 5.68
N SER A 230 1.98 31.82 6.80
CA SER A 230 1.36 30.63 7.42
C SER A 230 -0.07 30.90 7.90
N LEU A 231 -0.40 32.14 8.27
CA LEU A 231 -1.75 32.53 8.68
C LEU A 231 -2.68 32.58 7.47
N ASP A 232 -2.23 33.04 6.31
CA ASP A 232 -3.03 33.02 5.07
C ASP A 232 -3.36 31.57 4.65
N ILE A 233 -2.42 30.63 4.84
CA ILE A 233 -2.65 29.20 4.59
C ILE A 233 -3.70 28.66 5.57
N LEU A 234 -3.61 29.02 6.85
CA LEU A 234 -4.55 28.58 7.88
C LEU A 234 -5.93 29.19 7.71
N ASP A 235 -6.04 30.43 7.22
CA ASP A 235 -7.32 31.08 6.91
C ASP A 235 -8.03 30.43 5.71
N ASP A 236 -7.27 29.87 4.76
CA ASP A 236 -7.80 29.09 3.64
C ASP A 236 -8.28 27.67 4.07
N MET A 237 -7.80 27.15 5.20
CA MET A 237 -8.06 25.80 5.70
C MET A 237 -9.37 25.73 6.49
#